data_AF-A0A2E1QJG1-F1
#
_entry.id   AF-A0A2E1QJG1-F1
#
_cell.length_a   1.000
_cell.length_b   1.000
_cell.length_c   1.000
_cell.angle_alpha   90.00
_cell.angle_beta   90.00
_cell.angle_gamma   90.00
#
_symmetry.space_group_name_H-M   'P 1'
#
loop_
_entity.id
_entity.type
_entity.pdbx_description
1 polymer ?
#
loop_
_entity_poly.entity_id
_entity_poly.type
_entity_poly.pdbx_seq_one_letter_code
_entity_poly.pdbx_strand_id
1 'polypeptide(L)'
;MEDDQDNIEYARDPIWLRINGLIFDDNSNSLTFSKRLARENRWAHWYALDVIEEYKKFLYLMAVAGHPVTPSIDVDQAWHLHLVYTRHYWDNFAKHMPFQPHHGPTEGGIKEGEKFSEWYSKTLESYKNIFGMNPPVNIWPEPSVRFREGQMWQWIDTSQYVLVHQSMGFVMILIGLLFFLGLAWLGTS
;
A
#
# COMPACT_ATOMS: atom_id res chain seq x y z
N MET A 1 9.99 24.98 18.45
CA MET A 1 8.79 25.36 19.23
C MET A 1 7.63 25.75 18.30
N GLU A 2 7.87 26.26 17.09
CA GLU A 2 6.81 26.38 16.04
C GLU A 2 6.42 25.02 15.43
N ASP A 3 7.38 24.11 15.21
CA ASP A 3 7.17 22.80 14.57
C ASP A 3 6.27 21.80 15.35
N ASP A 4 6.15 21.98 16.67
CA ASP A 4 5.24 21.17 17.52
C ASP A 4 3.80 21.69 17.48
N GLN A 5 3.57 22.92 17.00
CA GLN A 5 2.26 23.57 17.08
C GLN A 5 1.36 23.19 15.89
N ASP A 6 1.95 22.98 14.70
CA ASP A 6 1.24 22.50 13.49
C ASP A 6 0.90 20.99 13.59
N ASN A 7 1.77 20.18 14.21
CA ASN A 7 1.52 18.75 14.47
C ASN A 7 0.28 18.48 15.35
N ILE A 8 -0.18 19.49 16.09
CA ILE A 8 -1.34 19.42 16.97
C ILE A 8 -2.64 19.82 16.24
N GLU A 9 -2.55 20.47 15.08
CA GLU A 9 -3.72 21.04 14.40
C GLU A 9 -4.57 19.96 13.72
N TYR A 10 -3.96 19.08 12.91
CA TYR A 10 -4.73 18.02 12.24
C TYR A 10 -5.36 17.04 13.23
N ALA A 11 -4.70 16.78 14.37
CA ALA A 11 -5.18 15.83 15.37
C ALA A 11 -6.52 16.27 16.02
N ARG A 12 -6.87 17.55 15.92
CA ARG A 12 -8.13 18.14 16.41
C ARG A 12 -9.15 18.38 15.31
N ASP A 13 -8.78 18.22 14.04
CA ASP A 13 -9.69 18.38 12.92
C ASP A 13 -10.84 17.35 13.01
N PRO A 14 -12.12 17.78 12.96
CA PRO A 14 -13.26 16.87 12.96
C PRO A 14 -13.21 15.76 11.89
N ILE A 15 -12.62 16.05 10.72
CA ILE A 15 -12.43 15.08 9.64
C ILE A 15 -11.43 14.01 10.07
N TRP A 16 -10.28 14.41 10.62
CA TRP A 16 -9.30 13.47 11.15
C TRP A 16 -9.88 12.62 12.28
N LEU A 17 -10.56 13.24 13.24
CA LEU A 17 -11.21 12.53 14.35
C LEU A 17 -12.21 11.50 13.84
N ARG A 18 -12.98 11.82 12.79
CA ARG A 18 -13.92 10.89 12.18
C ARG A 18 -13.22 9.71 11.50
N ILE A 19 -12.16 9.97 10.74
CA ILE A 19 -11.37 8.94 10.05
C ILE A 19 -10.65 8.05 11.06
N ASN A 20 -9.99 8.65 12.05
CA ASN A 20 -9.24 7.94 13.07
C ASN A 20 -10.16 7.09 13.97
N GLY A 21 -11.41 7.53 14.17
CA GLY A 21 -12.43 6.78 14.90
C GLY A 21 -13.07 5.61 14.12
N LEU A 22 -12.68 5.36 12.87
CA LEU A 22 -13.15 4.19 12.13
C LEU A 22 -12.63 2.89 12.77
N ILE A 23 -13.55 1.95 12.99
CA ILE A 23 -13.26 0.64 13.58
C ILE A 23 -13.14 -0.38 12.44
N PHE A 24 -11.91 -0.63 11.97
CA PHE A 24 -11.63 -1.67 10.97
C PHE A 24 -11.72 -3.08 11.55
N ASP A 25 -11.33 -3.24 12.81
CA ASP A 25 -11.30 -4.51 13.51
C ASP A 25 -12.18 -4.43 14.76
N ASP A 26 -13.42 -4.92 14.66
CA ASP A 26 -14.36 -5.03 15.79
C ASP A 26 -14.21 -6.35 16.57
N ASN A 27 -13.32 -7.24 16.12
CA ASN A 27 -13.10 -8.61 16.60
C ASN A 27 -14.37 -9.47 16.70
N SER A 28 -15.45 -9.10 16.00
CA SER A 28 -16.69 -9.89 15.95
C SER A 28 -16.52 -11.16 15.11
N ASN A 29 -15.54 -11.16 14.20
CA ASN A 29 -15.22 -12.25 13.30
C ASN A 29 -13.76 -12.69 13.44
N SER A 30 -13.50 -13.98 13.17
CA SER A 30 -12.15 -14.55 13.24
C SER A 30 -11.19 -13.94 12.21
N LEU A 31 -11.70 -13.58 11.03
CA LEU A 31 -10.98 -12.89 9.96
C LEU A 31 -11.38 -11.41 9.93
N THR A 32 -10.66 -10.60 10.69
CA THR A 32 -10.83 -9.14 10.74
C THR A 32 -10.30 -8.47 9.47
N PHE A 33 -10.54 -7.16 9.31
CA PHE A 33 -10.05 -6.38 8.17
C PHE A 33 -8.54 -6.48 8.06
N SER A 34 -7.81 -6.23 9.15
CA SER A 34 -6.35 -6.27 9.16
C SER A 34 -5.78 -7.67 8.86
N LYS A 35 -6.40 -8.73 9.38
CA LYS A 35 -6.00 -10.12 9.08
C LYS A 35 -6.25 -10.47 7.62
N ARG A 36 -7.35 -10.00 7.05
CA ARG A 36 -7.65 -10.19 5.62
C ARG A 36 -6.62 -9.44 4.76
N LEU A 37 -6.36 -8.18 5.09
CA LEU A 37 -5.36 -7.35 4.40
C LEU A 37 -3.99 -8.04 4.42
N ALA A 38 -3.56 -8.53 5.58
CA ALA A 38 -2.31 -9.26 5.71
C ALA A 38 -2.28 -10.54 4.86
N ARG A 39 -3.35 -11.34 4.91
CA ARG A 39 -3.43 -12.61 4.18
C ARG A 39 -3.40 -12.41 2.67
N GLU A 40 -4.16 -11.45 2.14
CA GLU A 40 -4.31 -11.23 0.70
C GLU A 40 -3.05 -10.60 0.07
N ASN A 41 -2.24 -9.90 0.86
CA ASN A 41 -0.98 -9.29 0.40
C ASN A 41 0.27 -10.05 0.85
N ARG A 42 0.11 -11.19 1.54
CA ARG A 42 1.20 -11.98 2.13
C ARG A 42 2.10 -11.14 3.07
N TRP A 43 1.49 -10.26 3.84
CA TRP A 43 2.17 -9.44 4.85
C TRP A 43 2.12 -10.10 6.22
N ALA A 44 3.06 -9.72 7.08
CA ALA A 44 2.89 -9.96 8.51
C ALA A 44 1.73 -9.11 9.03
N HIS A 45 1.00 -9.63 10.02
CA HIS A 45 -0.20 -8.95 10.53
C HIS A 45 0.09 -7.56 11.10
N TRP A 46 1.21 -7.39 11.83
CA TRP A 46 1.64 -6.09 12.35
C TRP A 46 1.84 -5.05 11.23
N TYR A 47 2.38 -5.48 10.08
CA TYR A 47 2.60 -4.57 8.95
C TYR A 47 1.28 -4.11 8.34
N ALA A 48 0.28 -4.99 8.27
CA ALA A 48 -1.06 -4.60 7.84
C ALA A 48 -1.70 -3.57 8.79
N LEU A 49 -1.41 -3.61 10.09
CA LEU A 49 -1.86 -2.59 11.04
C LEU A 49 -1.19 -1.24 10.76
N ASP A 50 0.12 -1.22 10.52
CA ASP A 50 0.83 0.01 10.13
C ASP A 50 0.28 0.61 8.83
N VAL A 51 0.00 -0.23 7.82
CA VAL A 51 -0.61 0.19 6.56
C VAL A 51 -2.02 0.78 6.76
N ILE A 52 -2.80 0.27 7.72
CA ILE A 52 -4.13 0.83 8.05
C ILE A 52 -4.00 2.24 8.64
N GLU A 53 -3.00 2.49 9.47
CA GLU A 53 -2.75 3.83 10.01
C GLU A 53 -2.32 4.80 8.90
N GLU A 54 -1.47 4.36 7.98
CA GLU A 54 -1.11 5.15 6.80
C GLU A 54 -2.27 5.35 5.82
N TYR A 55 -3.19 4.40 5.74
CA TYR A 55 -4.43 4.54 4.98
C TYR A 55 -5.34 5.62 5.55
N LYS A 56 -5.51 5.69 6.87
CA LYS A 56 -6.25 6.79 7.52
C LYS A 56 -5.64 8.15 7.20
N LYS A 57 -4.31 8.27 7.24
CA LYS A 57 -3.60 9.50 6.84
C LYS A 57 -3.87 9.85 5.38
N PHE A 58 -3.82 8.87 4.47
CA PHE A 58 -4.17 9.09 3.08
C PHE A 58 -5.61 9.59 2.88
N LEU A 59 -6.59 9.00 3.59
CA LEU A 59 -7.98 9.47 3.56
C LEU A 59 -8.10 10.93 4.02
N TYR A 60 -7.30 11.34 5.01
CA TYR A 60 -7.26 12.72 5.45
C TYR A 60 -6.63 13.63 4.40
N LEU A 61 -5.53 13.21 3.76
CA LEU A 61 -4.92 13.94 2.64
C LEU A 61 -5.90 14.19 1.50
N MET A 62 -6.77 13.21 1.17
CA MET A 62 -7.84 13.41 0.17
C MET A 62 -8.78 14.58 0.52
N ALA A 63 -8.98 14.88 1.80
CA ALA A 63 -9.84 15.96 2.25
C ALA A 63 -9.15 17.33 2.21
N VAL A 64 -7.86 17.39 2.56
CA VAL A 64 -7.20 18.66 2.89
C VAL A 64 -6.07 19.09 1.95
N ALA A 65 -5.55 18.19 1.10
CA ALA A 65 -4.38 18.50 0.26
C ALA A 65 -4.65 19.56 -0.82
N GLY A 66 -5.92 19.81 -1.17
CA GLY A 66 -6.29 20.80 -2.20
C GLY A 66 -5.96 20.39 -3.64
N HIS A 67 -5.48 19.17 -3.86
CA HIS A 67 -5.21 18.59 -5.17
C HIS A 67 -5.52 17.08 -5.17
N PRO A 68 -5.64 16.43 -6.35
CA PRO A 68 -5.73 14.98 -6.42
C PRO A 68 -4.51 14.32 -5.77
N VAL A 69 -4.74 13.29 -4.95
CA VAL A 69 -3.70 12.53 -4.27
C VAL A 69 -3.61 11.11 -4.81
N THR A 70 -2.40 10.56 -4.84
CA THR A 70 -2.13 9.19 -5.26
C THR A 70 -1.57 8.43 -4.06
N PRO A 71 -2.15 7.28 -3.67
CA PRO A 71 -1.72 6.53 -2.48
C PRO A 71 -0.39 5.82 -2.69
N SER A 72 0.11 5.20 -1.61
CA SER A 72 0.80 3.91 -1.51
C SER A 72 0.44 2.82 -2.53
N ILE A 73 1.27 1.79 -2.79
CA ILE A 73 0.76 0.53 -3.34
C ILE A 73 0.09 -0.17 -2.17
N ASP A 74 0.79 -0.23 -1.04
CA ASP A 74 0.28 -0.85 0.16
C ASP A 74 -0.96 -0.13 0.71
N VAL A 75 -0.95 1.21 0.69
CA VAL A 75 -2.13 2.00 1.06
C VAL A 75 -3.29 1.84 0.06
N ASP A 76 -2.99 1.69 -1.24
CA ASP A 76 -4.01 1.40 -2.25
C ASP A 76 -4.63 0.01 -2.05
N GLN A 77 -3.84 -0.99 -1.62
CA GLN A 77 -4.36 -2.31 -1.24
C GLN A 77 -5.33 -2.22 -0.04
N ALA A 78 -5.05 -1.38 0.95
CA ALA A 78 -5.99 -1.11 2.04
C ALA A 78 -7.26 -0.40 1.54
N TRP A 79 -7.13 0.57 0.62
CA TRP A 79 -8.28 1.25 0.03
C TRP A 79 -9.14 0.31 -0.81
N HIS A 80 -8.54 -0.51 -1.67
CA HIS A 80 -9.21 -1.56 -2.42
C HIS A 80 -9.98 -2.51 -1.50
N LEU A 81 -9.35 -2.95 -0.41
CA LEU A 81 -10.04 -3.80 0.54
C LEU A 81 -11.21 -3.07 1.20
N HIS A 82 -11.04 -1.80 1.60
CA HIS A 82 -12.11 -1.03 2.23
C HIS A 82 -13.31 -0.86 1.28
N LEU A 83 -13.11 -0.68 -0.03
CA LEU A 83 -14.19 -0.65 -1.02
C LEU A 83 -15.02 -1.95 -1.05
N VAL A 84 -14.41 -3.10 -0.81
CA VAL A 84 -15.11 -4.40 -0.70
C VAL A 84 -16.02 -4.43 0.54
N TYR A 85 -15.65 -3.76 1.63
CA TYR A 85 -16.51 -3.59 2.81
C TYR A 85 -17.53 -2.47 2.58
N THR A 86 -18.34 -2.60 1.53
CA THR A 86 -19.18 -1.53 0.96
C THR A 86 -20.05 -0.79 1.99
N ARG A 87 -20.66 -1.49 2.95
CA ARG A 87 -21.43 -0.85 4.03
C ARG A 87 -20.54 -0.02 4.96
N HIS A 88 -19.40 -0.57 5.38
CA HIS A 88 -18.45 0.19 6.19
C HIS A 88 -17.92 1.40 5.40
N TYR A 89 -17.58 1.19 4.13
CA TYR A 89 -17.07 2.21 3.24
C TYR A 89 -18.05 3.37 3.02
N TRP A 90 -19.26 3.07 2.57
CA TRP A 90 -20.24 4.09 2.21
C TRP A 90 -20.98 4.63 3.42
N ASP A 91 -21.45 3.74 4.30
CA ASP A 91 -22.33 4.13 5.41
C ASP A 91 -21.55 4.59 6.63
N ASN A 92 -20.38 4.04 6.95
CA ASN A 92 -19.66 4.43 8.17
C ASN A 92 -18.59 5.49 7.90
N PHE A 93 -18.01 5.51 6.70
CA PHE A 93 -16.96 6.43 6.29
C PHE A 93 -17.44 7.52 5.31
N ALA A 94 -17.68 7.19 4.04
CA ALA A 94 -17.80 8.15 2.94
C ALA A 94 -18.92 9.18 3.14
N LYS A 95 -20.09 8.79 3.68
CA LYS A 95 -21.21 9.73 3.93
C LYS A 95 -20.87 10.87 4.91
N HIS A 96 -19.78 10.74 5.65
CA HIS A 96 -19.33 11.72 6.64
C HIS A 96 -18.15 12.57 6.17
N MET A 97 -17.67 12.35 4.95
CA MET A 97 -16.54 13.08 4.39
C MET A 97 -17.03 14.28 3.57
N PRO A 98 -16.24 15.37 3.48
CA PRO A 98 -16.57 16.52 2.63
C PRO A 98 -16.36 16.25 1.14
N PHE A 99 -15.92 15.04 0.77
CA PHE A 99 -15.64 14.58 -0.58
C PHE A 99 -16.26 13.20 -0.80
N GLN A 100 -16.49 12.84 -2.07
CA GLN A 100 -16.89 11.48 -2.44
C GLN A 100 -15.62 10.69 -2.79
N PRO A 101 -15.19 9.71 -1.97
CA PRO A 101 -13.91 9.03 -2.13
C PRO A 101 -13.97 7.95 -3.23
N HIS A 102 -14.38 8.29 -4.46
CA HIS A 102 -14.42 7.30 -5.53
C HIS A 102 -13.01 6.84 -5.91
N HIS A 103 -12.87 5.53 -6.12
CA HIS A 103 -11.66 4.93 -6.68
C HIS A 103 -11.90 4.62 -8.16
N GLY A 104 -10.95 5.00 -9.01
CA GLY A 104 -11.00 4.80 -10.45
C GLY A 104 -9.73 4.14 -10.98
N PRO A 105 -9.83 3.27 -11.99
CA PRO A 105 -8.65 2.70 -12.63
C PRO A 105 -7.87 3.80 -13.37
N THR A 106 -6.60 3.53 -13.63
CA THR A 106 -5.80 4.30 -14.59
C THR A 106 -6.35 4.12 -16.00
N GLU A 107 -6.35 5.19 -16.81
CA GLU A 107 -6.67 5.11 -18.25
C GLU A 107 -5.53 4.47 -19.06
N GLY A 108 -4.36 4.28 -18.46
CA GLY A 108 -3.18 3.69 -19.08
C GLY A 108 -2.41 4.64 -20.00
N GLY A 109 -1.22 4.21 -20.40
CA GLY A 109 -0.32 4.98 -21.27
C GLY A 109 0.62 5.93 -20.53
N ILE A 110 1.55 6.53 -21.29
CA ILE A 110 2.69 7.30 -20.75
C ILE A 110 2.21 8.54 -19.98
N LYS A 111 1.31 9.34 -20.57
CA LYS A 111 0.78 10.56 -19.95
C LYS A 111 0.12 10.29 -18.60
N GLU A 112 -0.60 9.18 -18.52
CA GLU A 112 -1.29 8.78 -17.31
C GLU A 112 -0.31 8.32 -16.22
N GLY A 113 0.77 7.63 -16.62
CA GLY A 113 1.89 7.31 -15.75
C GLY A 113 2.60 8.55 -15.20
N GLU A 114 2.92 9.52 -16.08
CA GLU A 114 3.52 10.80 -15.68
C GLU A 114 2.63 11.57 -14.69
N LYS A 115 1.32 11.65 -14.98
CA LYS A 115 0.32 12.27 -14.10
C LYS A 115 0.32 11.66 -12.70
N PHE A 116 0.21 10.33 -12.60
CA PHE A 116 0.16 9.66 -11.30
C PHE A 116 1.49 9.74 -10.54
N SER A 117 2.62 9.77 -11.24
CA SER A 117 3.94 10.01 -10.64
C SER A 117 4.06 11.41 -10.05
N GLU A 118 3.58 12.44 -10.76
CA GLU A 118 3.53 13.82 -10.26
C GLU A 118 2.59 13.93 -9.05
N TRP A 119 1.38 13.39 -9.14
CA TRP A 119 0.41 13.41 -8.02
C TRP A 119 0.92 12.68 -6.79
N TYR A 120 1.63 11.56 -6.96
CA TYR A 120 2.24 10.84 -5.86
C TYR A 120 3.34 11.67 -5.18
N SER A 121 4.20 12.33 -5.97
CA SER A 121 5.24 13.22 -5.44
C SER A 121 4.63 14.35 -4.59
N LYS A 122 3.56 14.98 -5.10
CA LYS A 122 2.82 16.01 -4.34
C LYS A 122 2.13 15.42 -3.10
N THR A 123 1.65 14.18 -3.17
CA THR A 123 1.05 13.51 -2.01
C THR A 123 2.06 13.34 -0.87
N LEU A 124 3.31 12.96 -1.18
CA LEU A 124 4.38 12.86 -0.19
C LEU A 124 4.76 14.22 0.40
N GLU A 125 4.75 15.29 -0.42
CA GLU A 125 4.97 16.65 0.05
C GLU A 125 3.86 17.11 1.00
N SER A 126 2.58 16.94 0.62
CA SER A 126 1.44 17.24 1.48
C SER A 126 1.45 16.42 2.76
N TYR A 127 1.82 15.14 2.69
CA TYR A 127 1.99 14.30 3.88
C TYR A 127 2.97 14.97 4.85
N LYS A 128 4.15 15.36 4.37
CA LYS A 128 5.17 15.98 5.22
C LYS A 128 4.69 17.29 5.83
N ASN A 129 4.05 18.13 5.03
CA ASN A 129 3.55 19.43 5.48
C ASN A 129 2.43 19.30 6.51
N ILE A 130 1.54 18.31 6.36
CA ILE A 130 0.35 18.13 7.21
C ILE A 130 0.68 17.39 8.51
N PHE A 131 1.56 16.38 8.44
CA PHE A 131 1.88 15.53 9.60
C PHE A 131 3.23 15.86 10.24
N GLY A 132 3.91 16.93 9.79
CA GLY A 132 5.20 17.39 10.33
C GLY A 132 6.33 16.36 10.27
N MET A 133 6.15 15.27 9.52
CA MET A 133 7.10 14.15 9.46
C MET A 133 7.13 13.51 8.09
N ASN A 134 8.26 12.92 7.73
CA ASN A 134 8.32 12.09 6.52
C ASN A 134 7.47 10.82 6.73
N PRO A 135 6.78 10.35 5.68
CA PRO A 135 6.07 9.09 5.76
C PRO A 135 7.05 7.91 5.86
N PRO A 136 6.63 6.78 6.48
CA PRO A 136 7.48 5.61 6.63
C PRO A 136 7.84 4.99 5.26
N VAL A 137 9.12 5.01 4.89
CA VAL A 137 9.60 4.67 3.53
C VAL A 137 9.32 3.23 3.08
N ASN A 138 9.11 2.31 4.01
CA ASN A 138 8.70 0.94 3.71
C ASN A 138 7.24 0.87 3.19
N ILE A 139 6.38 1.78 3.64
CA ILE A 139 5.00 1.90 3.15
C ILE A 139 4.92 2.94 2.04
N TRP A 140 5.56 4.09 2.18
CA TRP A 140 5.57 5.19 1.21
C TRP A 140 6.96 5.34 0.58
N PRO A 141 7.32 4.48 -0.39
CA PRO A 141 8.62 4.55 -1.01
C PRO A 141 8.72 5.77 -1.93
N GLU A 142 9.95 6.12 -2.32
CA GLU A 142 10.21 7.18 -3.30
C GLU A 142 9.47 6.93 -4.63
N PRO A 143 9.11 7.99 -5.39
CA PRO A 143 8.41 7.84 -6.66
C PRO A 143 9.10 6.89 -7.65
N SER A 144 10.43 6.91 -7.70
CA SER A 144 11.24 6.03 -8.57
C SER A 144 11.12 4.55 -8.21
N VAL A 145 10.81 4.23 -6.95
CA VAL A 145 10.59 2.85 -6.47
C VAL A 145 9.14 2.42 -6.70
N ARG A 146 8.18 3.32 -6.43
CA ARG A 146 6.75 3.10 -6.64
C ARG A 146 6.41 2.86 -8.11
N PHE A 147 7.00 3.65 -9.00
CA PHE A 147 6.74 3.64 -10.44
C PHE A 147 7.92 3.09 -11.24
N ARG A 148 8.66 2.13 -10.67
CA ARG A 148 9.79 1.51 -11.35
C ARG A 148 9.34 0.86 -12.67
N GLU A 149 10.22 0.91 -13.67
CA GLU A 149 9.94 0.28 -14.96
C GLU A 149 9.81 -1.25 -14.83
N GLY A 150 8.96 -1.83 -15.68
CA GLY A 150 8.76 -3.29 -15.75
C GLY A 150 8.01 -3.91 -14.56
N GLN A 151 7.39 -3.09 -13.71
CA GLN A 151 6.56 -3.59 -12.62
C GLN A 151 5.29 -4.28 -13.16
N MET A 152 5.07 -5.52 -12.73
CA MET A 152 3.91 -6.32 -13.12
C MET A 152 3.25 -6.92 -11.88
N TRP A 153 1.94 -6.75 -11.76
CA TRP A 153 1.13 -7.29 -10.67
C TRP A 153 0.15 -8.31 -11.23
N GLN A 154 0.13 -9.50 -10.63
CA GLN A 154 -0.74 -10.60 -11.03
C GLN A 154 -1.30 -11.30 -9.81
N TRP A 155 -2.52 -11.78 -9.94
CA TRP A 155 -3.16 -12.63 -8.95
C TRP A 155 -2.78 -14.07 -9.25
N ILE A 156 -2.23 -14.75 -8.27
CA ILE A 156 -1.64 -16.08 -8.43
C ILE A 156 -2.05 -16.98 -7.27
N ASP A 157 -2.40 -18.22 -7.60
CA ASP A 157 -2.70 -19.24 -6.59
C ASP A 157 -1.39 -19.83 -6.05
N THR A 158 -0.98 -19.35 -4.87
CA THR A 158 0.26 -19.81 -4.22
C THR A 158 0.22 -21.25 -3.72
N SER A 159 -0.93 -21.95 -3.80
CA SER A 159 -0.98 -23.41 -3.58
C SER A 159 -0.44 -24.21 -4.77
N GLN A 160 -0.45 -23.61 -5.97
CA GLN A 160 -0.04 -24.25 -7.22
C GLN A 160 1.38 -23.85 -7.66
N TYR A 161 1.89 -22.73 -7.14
CA TYR A 161 3.18 -22.16 -7.56
C TYR A 161 4.06 -21.80 -6.38
N VAL A 162 5.37 -22.05 -6.53
CA VAL A 162 6.38 -21.57 -5.59
C VAL A 162 6.92 -20.23 -6.09
N LEU A 163 6.82 -19.20 -5.25
CA LEU A 163 7.34 -17.87 -5.54
C LEU A 163 8.71 -17.68 -4.90
N VAL A 164 9.70 -17.41 -5.73
CA VAL A 164 11.07 -17.15 -5.32
C VAL A 164 11.52 -15.80 -5.82
N HIS A 165 12.34 -15.11 -5.02
CA HIS A 165 12.96 -13.88 -5.49
C HIS A 165 13.84 -14.17 -6.72
N GLN A 166 13.85 -13.28 -7.71
CA GLN A 166 14.52 -13.53 -8.99
C GLN A 166 16.00 -13.90 -8.81
N SER A 167 16.73 -13.18 -7.96
CA SER A 167 18.15 -13.48 -7.68
C SER A 167 18.35 -14.88 -7.08
N MET A 168 17.46 -15.31 -6.18
CA MET A 168 17.50 -16.65 -5.60
C MET A 168 17.17 -17.71 -6.64
N GLY A 169 16.20 -17.43 -7.53
CA GLY A 169 15.85 -18.30 -8.65
C GLY A 169 17.06 -18.61 -9.54
N PHE A 170 17.81 -17.58 -9.94
CA PHE A 170 19.03 -17.78 -10.75
C PHE A 170 20.10 -18.59 -10.02
N VAL A 171 20.32 -18.34 -8.72
CA VAL A 171 21.27 -19.11 -7.92
C VAL A 171 20.86 -20.58 -7.83
N MET A 172 19.58 -20.87 -7.60
CA MET A 172 19.09 -22.26 -7.55
C MET A 172 19.23 -22.99 -8.88
N ILE A 173 18.96 -22.32 -10.01
CA ILE A 173 19.18 -22.89 -11.34
C ILE A 173 20.67 -23.19 -11.57
N LEU A 174 21.56 -22.25 -11.23
CA LEU A 174 23.01 -22.43 -11.38
C LEU A 174 23.53 -23.61 -10.55
N ILE A 175 23.12 -23.71 -9.28
CA ILE A 175 23.47 -24.83 -8.40
C ILE A 175 22.98 -26.15 -8.99
N GLY A 176 21.74 -26.20 -9.49
CA GLY A 176 21.18 -27.38 -10.14
C GLY A 176 21.97 -27.82 -11.38
N LEU A 177 22.40 -26.88 -12.22
CA LEU A 177 23.22 -27.15 -13.40
C LEU A 177 24.60 -27.68 -13.03
N LEU A 178 25.27 -27.06 -12.06
CA LEU A 178 26.58 -27.52 -11.59
C LEU A 178 26.51 -28.92 -10.97
N PHE A 179 25.45 -29.19 -10.20
CA PHE A 179 25.20 -30.51 -9.65
C PHE A 179 25.00 -31.57 -10.74
N PHE A 180 24.18 -31.26 -11.77
CA PHE A 180 23.96 -32.14 -12.91
C PHE A 180 25.25 -32.42 -13.70
N LEU A 181 26.06 -31.39 -13.95
CA LEU A 181 27.36 -31.53 -14.63
C LEU A 181 28.33 -32.39 -13.80
N GLY A 182 28.36 -32.21 -12.47
CA GLY A 182 29.17 -33.04 -11.57
C GLY A 182 28.77 -34.51 -11.61
N LEU A 183 27.47 -34.81 -11.62
CA LEU A 183 26.97 -36.18 -11.78
C LEU A 183 27.34 -36.78 -13.13
N ALA A 184 27.23 -36.01 -14.22
CA ALA A 184 27.58 -36.48 -15.55
C ALA A 184 29.09 -36.81 -15.66
N TRP A 185 29.96 -35.97 -15.08
CA TRP A 185 31.40 -36.19 -15.09
C TRP A 185 31.82 -37.45 -14.31
N LEU A 186 31.23 -37.67 -13.14
CA LEU A 186 31.45 -38.87 -12.33
C LEU A 186 30.93 -40.15 -13.02
N GLY A 187 29.85 -40.06 -13.80
CA GLY A 187 29.33 -41.21 -14.56
C GLY A 187 30.16 -41.59 -15.79
N THR A 188 31.05 -40.71 -16.26
CA THR A 188 31.93 -40.94 -17.41
C THR A 188 33.37 -41.29 -17.04
N SER A 189 33.71 -41.25 -15.74
CA SER A 189 35.04 -41.59 -15.20
C SER A 189 35.04 -42.99 -14.61
#